data_AF-A0A0R3FAZ4-F1
#
_entry.id   AF-A0A0R3FAZ4-F1
#
_cell.length_a   1.000
_cell.length_b   1.000
_cell.length_c   1.000
_cell.angle_alpha   90.00
_cell.angle_beta   90.00
_cell.angle_gamma   90.00
#
_symmetry.space_group_name_H-M   'P 1'
#
loop_
_entity.id
_entity.type
_entity.pdbx_description
1 polymer ?
#
loop_
_entity_poly.entity_id
_entity_poly.type
_entity_poly.pdbx_seq_one_letter_code
_entity_poly.pdbx_strand_id
1 'polypeptide(L)'
;MEPPVAEAYTKAGGEAKLGLPTGQPEKVGDGTVQAFAKGTIFSSPSTGAHLVQGEILKVYTEQGGAGGTLGFPTADEAETAGGPDVAKGGWIGEFQKGTITWLNQGDGTFKETVTPK
;
A
#
# COMPACT_ATOMS: atom_id res chain seq x y z
N MET A 1 5.87 -6.33 17.35
CA MET A 1 5.12 -6.35 16.07
C MET A 1 4.16 -7.53 16.11
N GLU A 2 2.92 -7.36 15.68
CA GLU A 2 1.93 -8.45 15.64
C GLU A 2 2.31 -9.51 14.59
N PRO A 3 1.93 -10.80 14.76
CA PRO A 3 2.39 -11.88 13.87
C PRO A 3 2.09 -11.64 12.38
N PRO A 4 0.88 -11.23 11.96
CA PRO A 4 0.60 -10.97 10.55
C PRO A 4 1.48 -9.86 9.97
N VAL A 5 1.74 -8.82 10.75
CA VAL A 5 2.60 -7.70 10.35
C VAL A 5 4.06 -8.16 10.24
N ALA A 6 4.54 -9.00 11.16
CA ALA A 6 5.90 -9.52 11.13
C ALA A 6 6.15 -10.46 9.94
N GLU A 7 5.16 -11.27 9.58
CA GLU A 7 5.19 -12.14 8.39
C GLU A 7 5.25 -11.31 7.10
N ALA A 8 4.36 -10.33 6.95
CA ALA A 8 4.37 -9.42 5.80
C ALA A 8 5.68 -8.61 5.72
N TYR A 9 6.21 -8.16 6.85
CA TYR A 9 7.49 -7.46 6.92
C TYR A 9 8.65 -8.34 6.42
N THR A 10 8.67 -9.61 6.84
CA THR A 10 9.68 -10.57 6.39
C THR A 10 9.55 -10.87 4.90
N LYS A 11 8.32 -11.09 4.42
CA LYS A 11 8.01 -11.31 2.99
C LYS A 11 8.47 -10.14 2.12
N ALA A 12 8.30 -8.92 2.60
CA ALA A 12 8.75 -7.70 1.93
C ALA A 12 10.27 -7.48 1.94
N GLY A 13 11.04 -8.37 2.59
CA GLY A 13 12.50 -8.28 2.69
C GLY A 13 13.02 -7.57 3.93
N GLY A 14 12.16 -7.35 4.93
CA GLY A 14 12.51 -6.85 6.26
C GLY A 14 13.21 -5.50 6.25
N GLU A 15 14.14 -5.32 7.19
CA GLU A 15 14.81 -4.04 7.42
C GLU A 15 15.58 -3.53 6.20
N ALA A 16 16.17 -4.43 5.42
CA ALA A 16 16.91 -4.07 4.22
C ALA A 16 16.03 -3.37 3.17
N LYS A 17 14.74 -3.73 3.11
CA LYS A 17 13.79 -3.19 2.13
C LYS A 17 12.87 -2.12 2.70
N LEU A 18 12.33 -2.35 3.89
CA LEU A 18 11.34 -1.45 4.51
C LEU A 18 11.93 -0.52 5.58
N GLY A 19 13.11 -0.84 6.10
CA GLY A 19 13.69 -0.16 7.26
C GLY A 19 12.97 -0.51 8.56
N LEU A 20 13.39 0.14 9.65
CA LEU A 20 12.80 -0.08 10.97
C LEU A 20 11.38 0.51 11.07
N PRO A 21 10.55 -0.02 12.00
CA PRO A 21 9.31 0.62 12.40
C PRO A 21 9.54 2.08 12.84
N THR A 22 8.69 3.00 12.38
CA THR A 22 8.82 4.43 12.71
C THR A 22 8.00 4.85 13.94
N GLY A 23 7.21 3.93 14.49
CA GLY A 23 6.38 4.15 15.66
C GLY A 23 5.72 2.86 16.16
N GLN A 24 4.87 2.98 17.17
CA GLN A 24 4.03 1.87 17.62
C GLN A 24 2.93 1.58 16.58
N PRO A 25 2.43 0.34 16.49
CA PRO A 25 1.28 0.03 15.65
C PRO A 25 0.05 0.81 16.12
N GLU A 26 -0.72 1.32 15.16
CA GLU A 26 -1.97 2.05 15.39
C GLU A 26 -3.18 1.17 15.10
N LYS A 27 -4.20 1.24 15.96
CA LYS A 27 -5.46 0.51 15.75
C LYS A 27 -6.39 1.31 14.85
N VAL A 28 -6.89 0.67 13.79
CA VAL A 28 -7.89 1.24 12.87
C VAL A 28 -9.03 0.25 12.71
N GLY A 29 -10.19 0.56 13.30
CA GLY A 29 -11.29 -0.41 13.36
C GLY A 29 -10.88 -1.72 14.05
N ASP A 30 -11.11 -2.84 13.38
CA ASP A 30 -10.69 -4.18 13.82
C ASP A 30 -9.26 -4.55 13.39
N GLY A 31 -8.59 -3.71 12.60
CA GLY A 31 -7.23 -3.93 12.12
C GLY A 31 -6.16 -3.08 12.83
N THR A 32 -4.93 -3.25 12.36
CA THR A 32 -3.70 -2.61 12.84
C THR A 32 -2.89 -2.07 11.67
N VAL A 33 -2.29 -0.91 11.84
CA VAL A 33 -1.42 -0.24 10.87
C VAL A 33 -0.05 -0.06 11.49
N GLN A 34 1.01 -0.50 10.81
CA GLN A 34 2.39 -0.32 11.25
C GLN A 34 3.18 0.39 10.14
N ALA A 35 3.63 1.60 10.44
CA ALA A 35 4.52 2.35 9.56
C ALA A 35 5.98 1.90 9.73
N PHE A 36 6.68 1.83 8.61
CA PHE A 36 8.11 1.59 8.48
C PHE A 36 8.73 2.72 7.65
N ALA A 37 10.06 2.81 7.64
CA ALA A 37 10.76 3.91 6.98
C ALA A 37 10.43 4.05 5.48
N LYS A 38 10.08 2.95 4.79
CA LYS A 38 9.84 2.94 3.34
C LYS A 38 8.46 2.40 2.92
N GLY A 39 7.55 2.22 3.86
CA GLY A 39 6.20 1.73 3.57
C GLY A 39 5.40 1.45 4.84
N THR A 40 4.15 1.07 4.66
CA THR A 40 3.25 0.79 5.77
C THR A 40 2.56 -0.55 5.55
N ILE A 41 2.56 -1.39 6.57
CA ILE A 41 1.83 -2.66 6.55
C ILE A 41 0.50 -2.44 7.26
N PHE A 42 -0.57 -2.75 6.55
CA PHE A 42 -1.94 -2.69 7.04
C PHE A 42 -2.43 -4.12 7.23
N SER A 43 -2.92 -4.44 8.41
CA SER A 43 -3.44 -5.76 8.75
C SER A 43 -4.88 -5.66 9.22
N SER A 44 -5.77 -6.48 8.66
CA SER A 44 -7.11 -6.68 9.20
C SER A 44 -7.47 -8.17 9.19
N PRO A 45 -8.42 -8.62 10.05
CA PRO A 45 -8.92 -9.98 9.98
C PRO A 45 -9.53 -10.34 8.63
N SER A 46 -10.14 -9.37 7.95
CA SER A 46 -10.86 -9.58 6.69
C SER A 46 -9.97 -9.66 5.44
N THR A 47 -8.83 -8.97 5.46
CA THR A 47 -7.94 -8.87 4.28
C THR A 47 -6.58 -9.52 4.48
N GLY A 48 -6.15 -9.78 5.73
CA GLY A 48 -4.77 -10.15 6.02
C GLY A 48 -3.85 -8.93 6.14
N ALA A 49 -2.55 -9.15 6.11
CA ALA A 49 -1.53 -8.09 6.19
C ALA A 49 -0.91 -7.82 4.81
N HIS A 50 -0.96 -6.55 4.37
CA HIS A 50 -0.46 -6.12 3.07
C HIS A 50 0.40 -4.86 3.19
N LEU A 51 1.46 -4.83 2.39
CA LEU A 51 2.33 -3.67 2.26
C LEU A 51 1.77 -2.70 1.22
N VAL A 52 1.71 -1.42 1.58
CA VAL A 52 1.53 -0.30 0.65
C VAL A 52 2.70 0.65 0.81
N GLN A 53 3.27 1.14 -0.28
CA GLN A 53 4.48 1.98 -0.27
C GLN A 53 4.44 3.06 -1.36
N GLY A 54 5.51 3.85 -1.46
CA GLY A 54 5.69 4.84 -2.53
C GLY A 54 4.53 5.82 -2.72
N GLU A 55 4.25 6.18 -3.98
CA GLU A 55 3.18 7.13 -4.32
C GLU A 55 1.78 6.54 -4.08
N ILE A 56 1.58 5.22 -4.19
CA ILE A 56 0.30 4.59 -3.85
C ILE A 56 -0.03 4.82 -2.37
N LEU A 57 0.93 4.62 -1.45
CA LEU A 57 0.75 4.87 -0.02
C LEU A 57 0.44 6.33 0.27
N LYS A 58 1.11 7.25 -0.41
CA LYS A 58 0.89 8.69 -0.25
C LYS A 58 -0.54 9.05 -0.63
N VAL A 59 -0.99 8.68 -1.83
CA VAL A 59 -2.37 8.93 -2.29
C VAL A 59 -3.36 8.24 -1.36
N TYR A 60 -3.11 6.99 -0.96
CA TYR A 60 -3.98 6.25 -0.05
C TYR A 60 -4.14 6.94 1.30
N THR A 61 -3.07 7.48 1.87
CA THR A 61 -3.10 8.22 3.14
C THR A 61 -3.87 9.53 3.00
N GLU A 62 -3.73 10.24 1.87
CA GLU A 62 -4.53 11.43 1.55
C GLU A 62 -6.04 11.13 1.43
N GLN A 63 -6.40 9.89 1.04
CA GLN A 63 -7.79 9.41 1.04
C GLN A 63 -8.28 8.92 2.42
N GLY A 64 -7.49 9.12 3.49
CA GLY A 64 -7.83 8.70 4.85
C GLY A 64 -7.35 7.30 5.23
N GLY A 65 -6.55 6.64 4.39
CA GLY A 65 -5.99 5.32 4.65
C GLY A 65 -7.05 4.26 4.92
N ALA A 66 -6.74 3.31 5.80
CA ALA A 66 -7.63 2.18 6.12
C ALA A 66 -8.95 2.58 6.80
N GLY A 67 -8.98 3.73 7.47
CA GLY A 67 -10.21 4.31 8.02
C GLY A 67 -11.01 5.12 7.00
N GLY A 68 -10.46 5.34 5.81
CA GLY A 68 -11.03 6.16 4.74
C GLY A 68 -12.01 5.42 3.84
N THR A 69 -12.31 6.05 2.70
CA THR A 69 -13.33 5.59 1.75
C THR A 69 -12.97 4.27 1.06
N LEU A 70 -11.67 4.00 0.88
CA LEU A 70 -11.17 2.80 0.20
C LEU A 70 -11.10 1.55 1.11
N GLY A 71 -11.08 1.73 2.44
CA GLY A 71 -10.90 0.64 3.40
C GLY A 71 -9.49 0.03 3.35
N PHE A 72 -9.30 -1.16 3.94
CA PHE A 72 -7.99 -1.84 4.00
C PHE A 72 -7.51 -2.31 2.62
N PRO A 73 -6.19 -2.42 2.39
CA PRO A 73 -5.66 -3.10 1.21
C PRO A 73 -6.03 -4.59 1.22
N THR A 74 -6.22 -5.15 0.02
CA THR A 74 -6.56 -6.56 -0.22
C THR A 74 -5.42 -7.35 -0.84
N ALA A 75 -4.40 -6.66 -1.34
CA ALA A 75 -3.17 -7.23 -1.88
C ALA A 75 -2.00 -6.29 -1.58
N ASP A 76 -0.78 -6.84 -1.63
CA ASP A 76 0.43 -6.02 -1.71
C ASP A 76 0.40 -5.18 -2.99
N GLU A 77 0.97 -3.97 -2.94
CA GLU A 77 1.15 -3.14 -4.13
C GLU A 77 1.93 -3.87 -5.22
N ALA A 78 1.49 -3.76 -6.48
CA ALA A 78 2.07 -4.46 -7.61
C ALA A 78 2.31 -3.53 -8.80
N GLU A 79 3.27 -3.90 -9.66
CA GLU A 79 3.43 -3.27 -10.96
C GLU A 79 2.29 -3.67 -11.91
N THR A 80 1.84 -2.73 -12.74
CA THR A 80 0.92 -3.02 -13.85
C THR A 80 1.68 -3.57 -15.06
N ALA A 81 0.96 -4.02 -16.09
CA ALA A 81 1.56 -4.67 -17.25
C ALA A 81 2.65 -3.81 -17.92
N GLY A 82 3.88 -4.33 -17.96
CA GLY A 82 5.04 -3.66 -18.56
C GLY A 82 5.89 -2.84 -17.58
N GLY A 83 5.44 -2.68 -16.33
CA GLY A 83 6.16 -1.90 -15.32
C GLY A 83 6.14 -0.39 -15.61
N PRO A 84 6.77 0.42 -14.76
CA PRO A 84 6.67 1.88 -14.80
C PRO A 84 7.36 2.55 -16.00
N ASP A 85 8.21 1.82 -16.73
CA ASP A 85 8.94 2.34 -17.89
C ASP A 85 8.10 2.33 -19.18
N VAL A 86 6.92 1.70 -19.16
CA VAL A 86 6.02 1.61 -20.32
C VAL A 86 4.89 2.62 -20.19
N ALA A 87 4.50 3.26 -21.29
CA ALA A 87 3.32 4.13 -21.31
C ALA A 87 2.07 3.36 -20.85
N LYS A 88 1.34 3.92 -19.88
CA LYS A 88 0.23 3.30 -19.14
C LYS A 88 0.61 2.14 -18.21
N GLY A 89 1.89 1.82 -18.11
CA GLY A 89 2.46 1.00 -17.05
C GLY A 89 2.73 1.82 -15.77
N GLY A 90 3.02 1.17 -14.65
CA GLY A 90 3.15 1.83 -13.35
C GLY A 90 2.82 0.90 -12.21
N TRP A 91 2.13 1.41 -11.19
CA TRP A 91 1.77 0.68 -9.98
C TRP A 91 0.28 0.70 -9.72
N ILE A 92 -0.21 -0.34 -9.04
CA ILE A 92 -1.58 -0.47 -8.57
C ILE A 92 -1.62 -0.93 -7.12
N GLY A 93 -2.48 -0.28 -6.33
CA GLY A 93 -2.93 -0.76 -5.04
C GLY A 93 -4.40 -1.18 -5.12
N GLU A 94 -4.72 -2.34 -4.56
CA GLU A 94 -6.08 -2.85 -4.45
C GLU A 94 -6.57 -2.74 -3.00
N PHE A 95 -7.76 -2.19 -2.82
CA PHE A 95 -8.38 -1.93 -1.53
C PHE A 95 -9.81 -2.47 -1.51
N GLN A 96 -10.34 -2.70 -0.32
CA GLN A 96 -11.68 -3.27 -0.11
C GLN A 96 -12.77 -2.59 -0.95
N LYS A 97 -12.67 -1.27 -1.13
CA LYS A 97 -13.69 -0.43 -1.78
C LYS A 97 -13.14 0.39 -2.94
N GLY A 98 -12.08 -0.07 -3.58
CA GLY A 98 -11.57 0.57 -4.79
C GLY A 98 -10.12 0.27 -5.10
N THR A 99 -9.58 0.97 -6.08
CA THR A 99 -8.18 0.88 -6.49
C THR A 99 -7.54 2.25 -6.57
N ILE A 100 -6.22 2.27 -6.43
CA ILE A 100 -5.39 3.42 -6.79
C ILE A 100 -4.40 2.94 -7.84
N THR A 101 -4.28 3.66 -8.95
CA THR A 101 -3.18 3.47 -9.90
C THR A 101 -2.28 4.69 -9.90
N TRP A 102 -0.99 4.51 -10.20
CA TRP A 102 -0.03 5.57 -10.49
C TRP A 102 0.70 5.20 -11.77
N LEU A 103 0.29 5.79 -12.89
CA LEU A 103 0.66 5.31 -14.23
C LEU A 103 1.49 6.34 -15.00
N ASN A 104 2.54 5.86 -15.66
CA ASN A 104 3.36 6.62 -16.59
C ASN A 104 2.50 7.07 -17.79
N GLN A 105 2.48 8.37 -18.08
CA GLN A 105 1.71 8.94 -19.19
C GLN A 105 2.42 8.78 -20.55
N GLY A 106 3.66 8.29 -20.57
CA GLY A 106 4.48 8.09 -21.75
C GLY A 106 5.41 9.27 -22.09
N ASP A 107 5.33 10.37 -21.33
CA ASP A 107 6.17 11.57 -21.44
C ASP A 107 7.12 11.74 -20.24
N GLY A 108 7.25 10.71 -19.40
CA GLY A 108 8.03 10.74 -18.16
C GLY A 108 7.28 11.31 -16.96
N THR A 109 6.04 11.77 -17.14
CA THR A 109 5.15 12.11 -16.03
C THR A 109 4.31 10.91 -15.60
N PHE A 110 3.88 10.91 -14.35
CA PHE A 110 2.98 9.92 -13.80
C PHE A 110 1.70 10.59 -13.32
N LYS A 111 0.61 9.83 -13.35
CA LYS A 111 -0.70 10.29 -12.91
C LYS A 111 -1.34 9.26 -12.01
N GLU A 112 -1.79 9.70 -10.85
CA GLU A 112 -2.62 8.91 -9.95
C GLU A 112 -4.08 8.86 -10.43
N THR A 113 -4.76 7.76 -10.17
CA THR A 113 -6.21 7.65 -10.35
C THR A 113 -6.80 6.83 -9.21
N VAL A 114 -7.71 7.43 -8.46
CA VAL A 114 -8.49 6.76 -7.41
C VAL A 114 -9.83 6.33 -7.99
N THR A 115 -10.14 5.03 -7.94
CA THR A 115 -11.38 4.45 -8.46
C THR A 115 -12.13 3.73 -7.34
N PRO A 116 -13.14 4.36 -6.72
CA PRO A 116 -14.01 3.69 -5.75
C PRO A 116 -14.86 2.58 -6.40
N LYS A 117 -15.27 1.59 -5.60
CA LYS A 117 -16.18 0.50 -5.97
C LYS A 117 -17.58 0.68 -5.38
#